data_AF-A0A8J4G2D2-F1
#
_entry.id   AF-A0A8J4G2D2-F1
#
_cell.length_a   1.000
_cell.length_b   1.000
_cell.length_c   1.000
_cell.angle_alpha   90.00
_cell.angle_beta   90.00
_cell.angle_gamma   90.00
#
_symmetry.space_group_name_H-M   'P 1'
#
loop_
_entity.id
_entity.type
_entity.pdbx_description
1 polymer ?
#
loop_
_entity_poly.entity_id
_entity_poly.type
_entity_poly.pdbx_seq_one_letter_code
_entity_poly.pdbx_strand_id
1 'polypeptide(L)'
;DGKPLVAGKTLTCFTQAEEDKTGAAGSMPFQLEAKLKELGANVRCEDVNVENAVRDKFLVTGQNHNSTARVATLVLEALSVHPTAPAAPIVGYAAGAVAEATPHTVGI
;
A
#
# COMPACT_ATOMS: atom_id res chain seq x y z
N ASP A 1 1.69 -24.71 8.00
CA ASP A 1 1.47 -24.79 9.46
C ASP A 1 0.31 -23.90 9.95
N GLY A 2 -0.46 -23.26 9.05
CA GLY A 2 -1.66 -22.49 9.41
C GLY A 2 -1.38 -21.10 9.97
N LYS A 3 -0.11 -20.69 10.08
CA LYS A 3 0.23 -19.35 10.56
C LYS A 3 -0.14 -18.29 9.52
N PRO A 4 -0.64 -17.10 9.94
CA PRO A 4 -0.89 -16.00 9.03
C PRO A 4 0.36 -15.62 8.23
N LEU A 5 0.20 -15.31 6.94
CA LEU A 5 1.30 -14.91 6.05
C LEU A 5 2.09 -13.71 6.59
N VAL A 6 1.40 -12.81 7.30
CA VAL A 6 1.94 -11.55 7.83
C VAL A 6 2.64 -11.70 9.18
N ALA A 7 2.52 -12.86 9.83
CA ALA A 7 3.09 -13.07 11.16
C ALA A 7 4.61 -12.86 11.15
N GLY A 8 5.09 -11.92 11.97
CA GLY A 8 6.49 -11.51 12.08
C GLY A 8 7.02 -10.66 10.93
N LYS A 9 6.19 -10.31 9.93
CA LYS A 9 6.61 -9.46 8.79
C LYS A 9 6.45 -7.99 9.10
N THR A 10 7.33 -7.17 8.53
CA THR A 10 7.19 -5.71 8.58
C THR A 10 6.41 -5.23 7.36
N LEU A 11 5.36 -4.45 7.58
CA LEU A 11 4.49 -3.97 6.52
C LEU A 11 3.83 -2.64 6.90
N THR A 12 3.16 -2.01 5.95
CA THR A 12 2.25 -0.88 6.17
C THR A 12 0.86 -1.21 5.64
N CYS A 13 -0.14 -0.40 5.98
CA CYS A 13 -1.51 -0.49 5.51
C CYS A 13 -2.18 0.87 5.66
N PHE A 14 -3.39 1.01 5.11
CA PHE A 14 -4.24 2.15 5.43
C PHE A 14 -4.47 2.21 6.94
N THR A 15 -4.26 3.39 7.52
CA THR A 15 -4.25 3.58 8.97
C THR A 15 -5.64 3.77 9.54
N GLN A 16 -5.79 3.51 10.83
CA GLN A 16 -7.02 3.87 11.54
C GLN A 16 -7.36 5.36 11.38
N ALA A 17 -6.36 6.23 11.46
CA ALA A 17 -6.55 7.68 11.31
C ALA A 17 -7.04 8.07 9.90
N GLU A 18 -6.68 7.31 8.88
CA GLU A 18 -7.20 7.50 7.52
C GLU A 18 -8.64 6.97 7.38
N GLU A 19 -8.98 5.82 8.00
CA GLU A 19 -10.36 5.31 8.05
C GLU A 19 -11.31 6.28 8.77
N ASP A 20 -10.87 6.88 9.88
CA ASP A 20 -11.64 7.88 10.63
C ASP A 20 -11.91 9.15 9.81
N LYS A 21 -10.89 9.63 9.07
CA LYS A 21 -11.02 10.82 8.21
C LYS A 21 -11.91 10.62 7.00
N THR A 22 -11.97 9.40 6.47
CA THR A 22 -12.84 9.07 5.33
C THR A 22 -14.28 8.76 5.75
N GLY A 23 -14.55 8.64 7.06
CA GLY A 23 -15.86 8.26 7.57
C GLY A 23 -16.22 6.79 7.33
N ALA A 24 -15.25 5.98 6.89
CA ALA A 24 -15.46 4.58 6.52
C ALA A 24 -15.34 3.60 7.70
N ALA A 25 -14.90 4.07 8.87
CA ALA A 25 -14.64 3.23 10.06
C ALA A 25 -15.85 2.38 10.51
N GLY A 26 -17.08 2.81 10.21
CA GLY A 26 -18.30 2.05 10.52
C GLY A 26 -18.81 1.14 9.38
N SER A 27 -18.20 1.22 8.19
CA SER A 27 -18.63 0.44 7.02
C SER A 27 -17.82 -0.84 6.83
N MET A 28 -16.66 -0.96 7.48
CA MET A 28 -15.79 -2.11 7.35
C MET A 28 -16.05 -3.14 8.45
N PRO A 29 -15.96 -4.45 8.15
CA PRO A 29 -16.21 -5.51 9.13
C PRO A 29 -15.13 -5.61 10.22
N PHE A 30 -13.98 -4.96 10.03
CA PHE A 30 -12.89 -4.86 10.98
C PHE A 30 -12.00 -3.67 10.60
N GLN A 31 -11.20 -3.20 11.54
CA GLN A 31 -10.19 -2.15 11.33
C GLN A 31 -8.88 -2.79 10.88
N LEU A 32 -8.39 -2.46 9.69
CA LEU A 32 -7.31 -3.19 9.01
C LEU A 32 -5.99 -3.19 9.78
N GLU A 33 -5.56 -2.02 10.25
CA GLU A 33 -4.30 -1.85 10.98
C GLU A 33 -4.31 -2.66 12.28
N ALA A 34 -5.41 -2.60 13.03
CA ALA A 34 -5.58 -3.37 14.25
C ALA A 34 -5.55 -4.88 13.97
N LYS A 35 -6.24 -5.33 12.92
CA LYS A 35 -6.29 -6.75 12.56
C LYS A 35 -4.92 -7.29 12.13
N LEU A 36 -4.13 -6.51 11.39
CA LEU A 36 -2.78 -6.91 10.99
C LEU A 36 -1.85 -7.06 12.19
N LYS A 37 -1.93 -6.12 13.17
CA LYS A 37 -1.20 -6.23 14.44
C LYS A 37 -1.62 -7.46 15.24
N GLU A 38 -2.91 -7.74 15.34
CA GLU A 38 -3.45 -8.96 16.00
C GLU A 38 -2.91 -10.24 15.36
N LEU A 39 -2.77 -10.27 14.03
CA LEU A 39 -2.19 -11.39 13.28
C LEU A 39 -0.65 -11.49 13.38
N GLY A 40 -0.03 -10.62 14.20
CA GLY A 40 1.40 -10.64 14.50
C GLY A 40 2.27 -9.88 13.50
N ALA A 41 1.71 -8.97 12.69
CA ALA A 41 2.49 -8.12 11.81
C ALA A 41 3.16 -6.96 12.57
N ASN A 42 4.36 -6.59 12.15
CA ASN A 42 5.07 -5.40 12.60
C ASN A 42 4.65 -4.21 11.73
N VAL A 43 3.50 -3.60 12.03
CA VAL A 43 2.94 -2.51 11.22
C VAL A 43 3.71 -1.20 11.44
N ARG A 44 4.11 -0.55 10.34
CA ARG A 44 4.83 0.73 10.30
C ARG A 44 4.09 1.71 9.41
N CYS A 45 3.56 2.78 9.99
CA CYS A 45 2.77 3.78 9.29
C CYS A 45 3.32 5.19 9.52
N GLU A 46 3.05 6.07 8.57
CA GLU A 46 3.30 7.50 8.62
C GLU A 46 1.97 8.26 8.82
N ASP A 47 2.03 9.58 8.89
CA ASP A 47 0.84 10.43 8.96
C ASP A 47 -0.11 10.23 7.76
N VAL A 48 -1.38 10.60 7.96
CA VAL A 48 -2.45 10.50 6.95
C VAL A 48 -2.04 11.16 5.63
N ASN A 49 -2.24 10.45 4.51
CA ASN A 49 -1.90 10.90 3.16
C ASN A 49 -0.40 11.14 2.91
N VAL A 50 0.50 10.77 3.83
CA VAL A 50 1.95 10.79 3.57
C VAL A 50 2.32 9.57 2.72
N GLU A 51 3.24 9.75 1.76
CA GLU A 51 3.83 8.65 1.01
C GLU A 51 4.54 7.68 1.97
N ASN A 52 4.11 6.42 2.01
CA ASN A 52 4.77 5.38 2.79
C ASN A 52 4.59 4.01 2.15
N ALA A 53 5.71 3.36 1.82
CA ALA A 53 5.73 1.99 1.33
C ALA A 53 6.84 1.20 2.02
N VAL A 54 6.50 -0.03 2.40
CA VAL A 54 7.38 -0.94 3.14
C VAL A 54 7.63 -2.18 2.31
N ARG A 55 8.90 -2.62 2.28
CA ARG A 55 9.31 -3.90 1.68
C ARG A 55 9.95 -4.79 2.74
N ASP A 56 9.40 -5.99 2.92
CA ASP A 56 9.99 -7.10 3.66
C ASP A 56 10.21 -8.29 2.71
N LYS A 57 11.43 -8.40 2.19
CA LYS A 57 11.82 -9.36 1.15
C LYS A 57 10.95 -9.24 -0.11
N PHE A 58 9.94 -10.09 -0.24
CA PHE A 58 8.99 -10.14 -1.35
C PHE A 58 7.59 -9.62 -0.99
N LEU A 59 7.36 -9.24 0.28
CA LEU A 59 6.15 -8.54 0.68
C LEU A 59 6.38 -7.04 0.48
N VAL A 60 5.67 -6.44 -0.46
CA VAL A 60 5.63 -4.99 -0.67
C VAL A 60 4.23 -4.50 -0.32
N THR A 61 4.15 -3.46 0.50
CA THR A 61 2.89 -2.84 0.94
C THR A 61 2.99 -1.33 0.86
N GLY A 62 1.89 -0.65 0.52
CA GLY A 62 1.78 0.81 0.53
C GLY A 62 0.63 1.25 1.46
N GLN A 63 0.80 2.39 2.11
CA GLN A 63 -0.15 2.89 3.09
C GLN A 63 -1.42 3.44 2.42
N ASN A 64 -1.24 4.32 1.43
CA ASN A 64 -2.31 5.06 0.79
C ASN A 64 -2.01 5.32 -0.70
N HIS A 65 -2.93 6.00 -1.40
CA HIS A 65 -2.79 6.28 -2.83
C HIS A 65 -1.51 7.05 -3.20
N ASN A 66 -1.04 7.95 -2.32
CA ASN A 66 0.21 8.69 -2.51
C ASN A 66 1.44 7.77 -2.52
N SER A 67 1.30 6.56 -1.99
CA SER A 67 2.38 5.55 -1.93
C SER A 67 2.56 4.75 -3.23
N THR A 68 1.72 4.96 -4.25
CA THR A 68 1.66 4.12 -5.47
C THR A 68 3.00 4.06 -6.23
N ALA A 69 3.62 5.21 -6.49
CA ALA A 69 4.88 5.27 -7.23
C ALA A 69 6.02 4.56 -6.47
N ARG A 70 6.06 4.72 -5.15
CA ARG A 70 7.04 4.06 -4.30
C ARG A 70 6.84 2.55 -4.24
N VAL A 71 5.59 2.08 -4.14
CA VAL A 71 5.25 0.64 -4.23
C VAL A 71 5.74 0.05 -5.54
N ALA A 72 5.46 0.68 -6.69
CA ALA A 72 5.90 0.20 -8.00
C ALA A 72 7.44 0.07 -8.07
N THR A 73 8.15 1.06 -7.53
CA THR A 73 9.62 1.04 -7.44
C THR A 73 10.11 -0.16 -6.62
N LEU A 74 9.55 -0.37 -5.42
CA LEU A 74 9.93 -1.49 -4.54
C LEU A 74 9.63 -2.86 -5.16
N VAL A 75 8.58 -2.98 -5.96
CA VAL A 75 8.27 -4.21 -6.71
C VAL A 75 9.35 -4.49 -7.76
N LEU A 76 9.73 -3.50 -8.56
CA LEU A 76 10.80 -3.66 -9.56
C LEU A 76 12.14 -4.04 -8.92
N GLU A 77 12.48 -3.40 -7.79
CA GLU A 77 13.66 -3.77 -7.00
C GLU A 77 13.56 -5.22 -6.47
N ALA A 78 12.38 -5.67 -6.05
CA ALA A 78 12.17 -7.04 -5.57
C ALA A 78 12.33 -8.10 -6.66
N LEU A 79 12.00 -7.75 -7.90
CA LEU A 79 12.19 -8.62 -9.07
C LEU A 79 13.64 -8.62 -9.57
N SER A 80 14.35 -7.49 -9.43
CA SER A 80 15.72 -7.31 -9.93
C SER A 80 16.78 -8.02 -9.10
N VAL A 81 16.47 -8.41 -7.85
CA VAL A 81 17.40 -9.15 -6.97
C VAL A 81 17.44 -10.67 -7.24
N HIS A 82 16.62 -11.17 -8.17
CA HIS A 82 16.75 -12.52 -8.72
C HIS A 82 17.55 -12.44 -10.02
N PRO A 83 18.64 -13.21 -10.20
CA PRO A 83 19.23 -13.40 -11.53
C PRO A 83 18.18 -14.12 -12.39
N THR A 84 17.45 -13.36 -13.19
CA THR A 84 16.51 -13.89 -14.17
C THR A 84 17.20 -13.99 -15.53
N ALA A 85 16.87 -15.05 -16.26
CA ALA A 85 17.07 -15.15 -17.71
C ALA A 85 16.59 -13.85 -18.40
N PRO A 86 17.14 -13.47 -19.57
CA PRO A 86 17.01 -12.13 -20.12
C PRO A 86 15.54 -11.67 -20.16
N ALA A 87 15.26 -10.57 -19.46
CA ALA A 87 13.95 -9.95 -19.43
C ALA A 87 13.55 -9.50 -20.84
N ALA A 88 12.37 -9.93 -21.30
CA ALA A 88 11.72 -9.31 -22.44
C ALA A 88 11.50 -7.81 -22.14
N PRO A 89 11.66 -6.90 -23.11
CA PRO A 89 11.54 -5.48 -22.86
C PRO A 89 10.14 -5.16 -22.35
N ILE A 90 10.08 -4.50 -21.18
CA ILE A 90 8.84 -3.93 -20.67
C ILE A 90 8.57 -2.69 -21.54
N VAL A 91 7.64 -2.81 -22.49
CA VAL A 91 7.14 -1.66 -23.25
C VAL A 91 6.31 -0.81 -22.29
N GLY A 92 6.89 0.29 -21.81
CA GLY A 92 6.18 1.25 -20.97
C GLY A 92 5.13 2.01 -21.77
N TYR A 93 3.90 2.06 -21.26
CA TYR A 93 2.96 3.10 -21.68
C TYR A 93 3.34 4.38 -20.94
N ALA A 94 3.55 5.48 -21.67
CA ALA A 94 3.85 6.77 -21.08
C ALA A 94 2.77 7.13 -20.05
N ALA A 95 3.19 7.63 -18.89
CA ALA A 95 2.30 8.18 -17.88
C ALA A 95 1.54 9.37 -18.49
N GLY A 96 0.33 9.12 -18.98
CA GLY A 96 -0.63 10.18 -19.27
C GLY A 96 -0.94 10.91 -17.97
N ALA A 97 -0.89 12.24 -18.00
CA ALA A 97 -1.13 13.10 -16.86
C ALA A 97 -2.35 12.64 -16.05
N VAL A 98 -2.16 12.48 -14.74
CA VAL A 98 -3.27 12.34 -13.80
C VAL A 98 -4.12 13.61 -13.93
N ALA A 99 -5.35 13.47 -14.40
CA ALA A 99 -6.30 14.57 -14.43
C ALA A 99 -6.63 14.97 -12.98
N GLU A 100 -6.46 16.26 -12.66
CA GLU A 100 -6.97 16.81 -11.41
C GLU A 100 -8.47 16.53 -11.30
N ALA A 101 -8.88 15.89 -10.20
CA ALA A 101 -10.28 15.67 -9.90
C ALA A 101 -10.95 17.01 -9.63
N THR A 102 -11.89 17.40 -10.50
CA THR A 102 -12.74 18.57 -10.33
C THR A 102 -13.56 18.43 -9.04
N PRO A 103 -13.65 19.44 -8.17
CA PRO A 103 -14.53 19.38 -7.01
C PRO A 103 -15.99 19.43 -7.47
N HIS A 104 -16.75 18.38 -7.16
CA HIS A 104 -18.21 18.41 -7.27
C HIS A 104 -18.80 19.18 -6.09
N THR A 105 -19.26 20.40 -6.34
CA THR A 105 -20.11 21.14 -5.40
C THR A 105 -21.44 20.40 -5.27
N VAL A 106 -21.70 19.79 -4.11
CA VAL A 106 -23.05 19.35 -3.74
C VAL A 106 -23.82 20.60 -3.32
N GLY A 107 -24.78 20.99 -4.17
CA GLY A 107 -25.79 21.98 -3.82
C GLY A 107 -26.76 21.41 -2.79
N ILE A 108 -27.04 22.23 -1.77
CA ILE A 108 -28.19 22.11 -0.86
C ILE A 108 -29.46 22.55 -1.59
#